data_AF-A0A972SS84-F1
#
_entry.id   AF-A0A972SS84-F1
#
_cell.length_a   1.000
_cell.length_b   1.000
_cell.length_c   1.000
_cell.angle_alpha   90.00
_cell.angle_beta   90.00
_cell.angle_gamma   90.00
#
_symmetry.space_group_name_H-M   'P 1'
#
loop_
_entity.id
_entity.type
_entity.pdbx_description
1 polymer ?
#
loop_
_entity_poly.entity_id
_entity_poly.type
_entity_poly.pdbx_seq_one_letter_code
_entity_poly.pdbx_strand_id
1 'polypeptide(L)'
;MEESPVIEINAAKRILRQKGALSGGIFTGTDKVRSGYGNGDCLYFDFHHRVFALADGTERFPWASRDILCRLSDALMQDGVPDSAAGWKDLINRRVYAGQKYQHKTTFSCVAVSGDDSEIALTVAHGGDSAVTAMDSVSGDILFQTERNMVFAGRSLEIVDVTEHRLAGGNVRVILHSDGFDDLFRFCVRQSVFGSLSDAFITLPVDCVGDRLHHVLGEHAGRFEHDDIACIVIDPFRLPCIESSRVLIGGTQPHEEMHYRAGNGNGLSDRWLSQERWAAVADAFLKLGITIQ
;
A
#
# COMPACT_ATOMS: atom_id res chain seq x y z
N MET A 1 14.35 10.59 26.07
CA MET A 1 13.85 9.20 26.05
C MET A 1 12.94 9.16 24.85
N GLU A 2 13.45 8.73 23.70
CA GLU A 2 12.62 8.61 22.50
C GLU A 2 11.62 7.48 22.73
N GLU A 3 10.34 7.77 22.53
CA GLU A 3 9.30 6.75 22.55
C GLU A 3 9.60 5.73 21.45
N SER A 4 9.53 4.44 21.78
CA SER A 4 9.66 3.38 20.78
C SER A 4 8.68 3.62 19.64
N PRO A 5 9.08 3.40 18.37
CA PRO A 5 8.21 3.63 17.23
C PRO A 5 6.95 2.76 17.34
N VAL A 6 5.79 3.40 17.43
CA VAL A 6 4.49 2.70 17.53
C VAL A 6 3.86 2.62 16.14
N ILE A 7 3.57 1.39 15.69
CA ILE A 7 2.73 1.15 14.53
C ILE A 7 1.28 1.05 15.00
N GLU A 8 0.39 1.76 14.32
CA GLU A 8 -1.04 1.82 14.65
C GLU A 8 -1.90 1.45 13.45
N ILE A 9 -3.02 0.77 13.71
CA ILE A 9 -4.07 0.48 12.73
C ILE A 9 -5.37 1.11 13.19
N ASN A 10 -6.05 1.81 12.29
CA ASN A 10 -7.46 2.14 12.41
C ASN A 10 -8.26 1.24 11.46
N ALA A 11 -8.86 0.20 12.02
CA ALA A 11 -9.55 -0.82 11.23
C ALA A 11 -10.87 -0.34 10.62
N ALA A 12 -11.52 0.64 11.25
CA ALA A 12 -12.70 1.27 10.67
C ALA A 12 -12.35 2.02 9.37
N LYS A 13 -11.20 2.68 9.35
CA LYS A 13 -10.74 3.41 8.16
C LYS A 13 -9.92 2.56 7.20
N ARG A 14 -9.51 1.35 7.61
CA ARG A 14 -8.51 0.50 6.94
C ARG A 14 -7.21 1.26 6.63
N ILE A 15 -6.70 1.95 7.65
CA ILE A 15 -5.45 2.71 7.56
C ILE A 15 -4.46 2.14 8.57
N LEU A 16 -3.22 1.98 8.14
CA LEU A 16 -2.06 1.73 8.98
C LEU A 16 -1.15 2.96 8.95
N ARG A 17 -0.56 3.31 10.09
CA ARG A 17 0.47 4.34 10.15
C ARG A 17 1.58 3.99 11.12
N GLN A 18 2.74 4.57 10.88
CA GLN A 18 3.82 4.70 11.84
C GLN A 18 4.17 6.17 11.90
N LYS A 19 4.23 6.72 13.11
CA LYS A 19 4.40 8.15 13.33
C LYS A 19 5.69 8.66 12.69
N GLY A 20 5.56 9.63 11.79
CA GLY A 20 6.67 10.29 11.13
C GLY A 20 7.34 9.54 9.99
N ALA A 21 7.04 8.25 9.74
CA ALA A 21 7.67 7.52 8.64
C ALA A 21 6.73 6.83 7.66
N LEU A 22 5.49 6.49 8.03
CA LEU A 22 4.63 5.75 7.11
C LEU A 22 3.13 5.99 7.32
N SER A 23 2.39 6.06 6.23
CA SER A 23 0.93 5.89 6.22
C SER A 23 0.53 5.05 5.01
N GLY A 24 -0.40 4.12 5.19
CA GLY A 24 -1.05 3.45 4.07
C GLY A 24 -2.51 3.19 4.34
N GLY A 25 -3.34 3.28 3.32
CA GLY A 25 -4.79 3.16 3.45
C GLY A 25 -5.46 2.71 2.16
N ILE A 26 -6.62 2.07 2.33
CA ILE A 26 -7.43 1.56 1.24
C ILE A 26 -8.88 2.02 1.35
N PHE A 27 -9.49 2.33 0.21
CA PHE A 27 -10.86 2.83 0.11
C PHE A 27 -11.59 2.10 -1.01
N THR A 28 -12.78 1.59 -0.74
CA THR A 28 -13.56 0.83 -1.72
C THR A 28 -14.23 1.75 -2.73
N GLY A 29 -14.09 1.43 -4.01
CA GLY A 29 -14.62 2.19 -5.14
C GLY A 29 -16.13 2.36 -5.07
N THR A 30 -16.62 3.51 -5.52
CA THR A 30 -18.05 3.89 -5.43
C THR A 30 -18.94 2.90 -6.17
N ASP A 31 -18.51 2.40 -7.33
CA ASP A 31 -19.26 1.40 -8.08
C ASP A 31 -19.26 0.03 -7.40
N LYS A 32 -18.11 -0.40 -6.86
CA LYS A 32 -18.02 -1.68 -6.12
C LYS A 32 -18.96 -1.67 -4.93
N VAL A 33 -19.06 -0.53 -4.24
CA VAL A 33 -19.97 -0.35 -3.12
C VAL A 33 -21.43 -0.58 -3.56
N ARG A 34 -21.86 0.05 -4.66
CA ARG A 34 -23.24 -0.09 -5.17
C ARG A 34 -23.54 -1.47 -5.73
N SER A 35 -22.60 -2.03 -6.48
CA SER A 35 -22.75 -3.29 -7.21
C SER A 35 -22.51 -4.51 -6.31
N GLY A 36 -22.00 -4.32 -5.09
CA GLY A 36 -21.74 -5.39 -4.14
C GLY A 36 -20.50 -6.21 -4.46
N TYR A 37 -19.51 -5.63 -5.17
CA TYR A 37 -18.23 -6.27 -5.43
C TYR A 37 -17.30 -6.19 -4.21
N GLY A 38 -16.22 -6.98 -4.26
CA GLY A 38 -15.10 -6.89 -3.33
C GLY A 38 -14.21 -5.69 -3.63
N ASN A 39 -13.24 -5.41 -2.76
CA ASN A 39 -12.20 -4.41 -3.02
C ASN A 39 -10.99 -5.12 -3.64
N GLY A 40 -10.64 -4.73 -4.87
CA GLY A 40 -9.56 -5.32 -5.65
C GLY A 40 -8.16 -4.94 -5.18
N ASP A 41 -8.00 -3.83 -4.48
CA ASP A 41 -6.71 -3.34 -4.00
C ASP A 41 -6.26 -4.08 -2.74
N CYS A 42 -4.96 -4.31 -2.58
CA CYS A 42 -4.37 -4.85 -1.36
C CYS A 42 -3.02 -4.19 -1.04
N LEU A 43 -2.78 -3.93 0.24
CA LEU A 43 -1.56 -3.36 0.79
C LEU A 43 -0.84 -4.39 1.64
N TYR A 44 0.50 -4.41 1.55
CA TYR A 44 1.40 -5.22 2.34
C TYR A 44 2.43 -4.35 3.06
N PHE A 45 2.59 -4.58 4.36
CA PHE A 45 3.56 -3.90 5.21
C PHE A 45 4.43 -4.94 5.94
N ASP A 46 5.74 -4.88 5.73
CA ASP A 46 6.73 -5.72 6.39
C ASP A 46 7.84 -4.85 6.95
N PHE A 47 7.68 -4.44 8.19
CA PHE A 47 8.65 -3.58 8.87
C PHE A 47 9.90 -4.33 9.32
N HIS A 48 9.84 -5.66 9.44
CA HIS A 48 11.02 -6.47 9.76
C HIS A 48 12.00 -6.48 8.58
N HIS A 49 11.47 -6.75 7.38
CA HIS A 49 12.26 -6.75 6.15
C HIS A 49 12.36 -5.37 5.47
N ARG A 50 11.62 -4.36 5.98
CA ARG A 50 11.44 -3.03 5.35
C ARG A 50 10.95 -3.14 3.90
N VAL A 51 9.94 -4.00 3.69
CA VAL A 51 9.31 -4.25 2.40
C VAL A 51 7.85 -3.79 2.43
N PHE A 52 7.45 -3.02 1.42
CA PHE A 52 6.11 -2.48 1.29
C PHE A 52 5.61 -2.73 -0.12
N ALA A 53 4.39 -3.21 -0.26
CA ALA A 53 3.85 -3.53 -1.57
C ALA A 53 2.36 -3.23 -1.68
N LEU A 54 1.95 -3.02 -2.92
CA LEU A 54 0.58 -2.79 -3.33
C LEU A 54 0.29 -3.67 -4.55
N ALA A 55 -0.90 -4.25 -4.58
CA ALA A 55 -1.42 -4.97 -5.73
C ALA A 55 -2.88 -4.59 -5.96
N ASP A 56 -3.25 -4.40 -7.21
CA ASP A 56 -4.62 -4.08 -7.65
C ASP A 56 -5.14 -5.25 -8.47
N GLY A 57 -6.21 -5.89 -8.00
CA GLY A 57 -6.82 -7.08 -8.57
C GLY A 57 -8.09 -6.77 -9.34
N THR A 58 -8.33 -7.49 -10.43
CA THR A 58 -9.55 -7.29 -11.22
C THR A 58 -10.84 -7.52 -10.42
N GLU A 59 -11.92 -6.84 -10.80
CA GLU A 59 -13.24 -6.92 -10.14
C GLU A 59 -13.79 -8.34 -9.98
N ARG A 60 -13.50 -9.22 -10.94
CA ARG A 60 -13.96 -10.62 -10.94
C ARG A 60 -13.25 -11.48 -9.90
N PHE A 61 -12.02 -11.09 -9.54
CA PHE A 61 -11.12 -11.83 -8.66
C PHE A 61 -10.42 -10.85 -7.71
N PRO A 62 -11.15 -10.10 -6.86
CA PRO A 62 -10.56 -9.05 -6.03
C PRO A 62 -9.54 -9.59 -5.01
N TRP A 63 -9.66 -10.86 -4.63
CA TRP A 63 -8.68 -11.52 -3.76
C TRP A 63 -7.34 -11.84 -4.45
N ALA A 64 -7.22 -11.66 -5.78
CA ALA A 64 -6.00 -11.93 -6.53
C ALA A 64 -4.81 -11.07 -6.06
N SER A 65 -5.08 -9.82 -5.68
CA SER A 65 -4.09 -8.90 -5.10
C SER A 65 -3.61 -9.36 -3.74
N ARG A 66 -4.51 -9.84 -2.88
CA ARG A 66 -4.14 -10.44 -1.59
C ARG A 66 -3.33 -11.72 -1.77
N ASP A 67 -3.73 -12.60 -2.69
CA ASP A 67 -3.02 -13.86 -2.95
C ASP A 67 -1.56 -13.63 -3.37
N ILE A 68 -1.30 -12.65 -4.26
CA ILE A 68 0.07 -12.37 -4.70
C ILE A 68 0.93 -11.78 -3.58
N LEU A 69 0.36 -10.91 -2.73
CA LEU A 69 1.08 -10.33 -1.60
C LEU A 69 1.29 -11.33 -0.45
N CYS A 70 0.38 -12.29 -0.24
CA CYS A 70 0.62 -13.44 0.63
C CYS A 70 1.83 -14.25 0.16
N ARG A 71 1.95 -14.51 -1.16
CA ARG A 71 3.11 -15.23 -1.69
C ARG A 71 4.42 -14.44 -1.55
N LEU A 72 4.39 -13.12 -1.68
CA LEU A 72 5.53 -12.27 -1.35
C LEU A 72 5.94 -12.45 0.13
N SER A 73 4.97 -12.36 1.04
CA SER A 73 5.20 -12.56 2.48
C SER A 73 5.81 -13.93 2.80
N ASP A 74 5.26 -15.01 2.22
CA ASP A 74 5.78 -16.36 2.40
C ASP A 74 7.19 -16.52 1.82
N ALA A 75 7.45 -15.93 0.66
CA ALA A 75 8.77 -15.97 0.02
C ALA A 75 9.84 -15.28 0.88
N LEU A 76 9.54 -14.08 1.41
CA LEU A 76 10.47 -13.35 2.26
C LEU A 76 10.77 -14.10 3.57
N MET A 77 9.79 -14.79 4.15
CA MET A 77 10.02 -15.61 5.34
C MET A 77 10.90 -16.83 5.08
N GLN A 78 10.74 -17.46 3.92
CA GLN A 78 11.43 -18.71 3.60
C GLN A 78 12.84 -18.45 3.06
N ASP A 79 12.97 -17.49 2.15
CA ASP A 79 14.17 -17.27 1.36
C ASP A 79 14.94 -16.01 1.83
N GLY A 80 14.34 -15.16 2.68
CA GLY A 80 14.91 -13.91 3.16
C GLY A 80 14.79 -12.75 2.16
N VAL A 81 15.39 -11.61 2.51
CA VAL A 81 15.43 -10.42 1.65
C VAL A 81 16.63 -10.52 0.71
N PRO A 82 16.43 -10.50 -0.63
CA PRO A 82 17.56 -10.47 -1.56
C PRO A 82 18.39 -9.19 -1.45
N ASP A 83 19.68 -9.32 -1.67
CA ASP A 83 20.68 -8.24 -1.55
C ASP A 83 20.88 -7.41 -2.84
N SER A 84 20.20 -7.81 -3.92
CA SER A 84 20.41 -7.26 -5.26
C SER A 84 19.14 -7.28 -6.09
N ALA A 85 19.02 -6.34 -7.03
CA ALA A 85 17.89 -6.28 -7.96
C ALA A 85 17.68 -7.60 -8.75
N ALA A 86 18.78 -8.27 -9.14
CA ALA A 86 18.71 -9.57 -9.81
C ALA A 86 18.15 -10.67 -8.89
N GLY A 87 18.55 -10.70 -7.62
CA GLY A 87 18.01 -11.62 -6.62
C GLY A 87 16.52 -11.38 -6.36
N TRP A 88 16.11 -10.11 -6.27
CA TRP A 88 14.71 -9.71 -6.16
C TRP A 88 13.87 -10.17 -7.36
N LYS A 89 14.37 -9.96 -8.58
CA LYS A 89 13.71 -10.42 -9.80
C LYS A 89 13.52 -11.94 -9.81
N ASP A 90 14.55 -12.69 -9.42
CA ASP A 90 14.49 -14.15 -9.35
C ASP A 90 13.48 -14.64 -8.30
N LEU A 91 13.49 -14.07 -7.09
CA LEU A 91 12.53 -14.39 -6.03
C LEU A 91 11.10 -14.11 -6.47
N ILE A 92 10.85 -12.93 -7.05
CA ILE A 92 9.52 -12.54 -7.53
C ILE A 92 9.03 -13.49 -8.61
N ASN A 93 9.85 -13.79 -9.61
CA ASN A 93 9.45 -14.69 -10.69
C ASN A 93 9.16 -16.10 -10.19
N ARG A 94 10.03 -16.66 -9.34
CA ARG A 94 9.92 -18.05 -8.89
C ARG A 94 8.85 -18.29 -7.83
N ARG A 95 8.63 -17.33 -6.92
CA ARG A 95 7.76 -17.51 -5.75
C ARG A 95 6.47 -16.71 -5.83
N VAL A 96 6.53 -15.51 -6.40
CA VAL A 96 5.40 -14.56 -6.39
C VAL A 96 4.57 -14.70 -7.66
N TYR A 97 5.18 -14.56 -8.85
CA TYR A 97 4.50 -14.63 -10.14
C TYR A 97 4.15 -16.06 -10.57
N ALA A 98 5.02 -17.04 -10.32
CA ALA A 98 4.82 -18.43 -10.74
C ALA A 98 3.49 -19.04 -10.26
N GLY A 99 2.96 -18.60 -9.11
CA GLY A 99 1.70 -19.07 -8.56
C GLY A 99 0.45 -18.35 -9.09
N GLN A 100 0.58 -17.27 -9.88
CA GLN A 100 -0.56 -16.46 -10.30
C GLN A 100 -1.30 -17.12 -11.47
N LYS A 101 -2.59 -17.41 -11.28
CA LYS A 101 -3.44 -17.97 -12.34
C LYS A 101 -3.79 -16.92 -13.38
N TYR A 102 -3.94 -17.35 -14.64
CA TYR A 102 -4.21 -16.44 -15.76
C TYR A 102 -5.45 -15.55 -15.61
N GLN A 103 -6.49 -16.08 -14.97
CA GLN A 103 -7.74 -15.35 -14.74
C GLN A 103 -7.65 -14.37 -13.56
N HIS A 104 -6.74 -14.61 -12.63
CA HIS A 104 -6.55 -13.80 -11.43
C HIS A 104 -5.56 -12.69 -11.76
N LYS A 105 -5.90 -11.78 -12.67
CA LYS A 105 -4.95 -10.71 -13.05
C LYS A 105 -4.82 -9.69 -11.93
N THR A 106 -3.60 -9.24 -11.67
CA THR A 106 -3.34 -8.19 -10.69
C THR A 106 -2.06 -7.42 -11.03
N THR A 107 -2.00 -6.15 -10.66
CA THR A 107 -0.75 -5.39 -10.64
C THR A 107 0.15 -5.89 -9.50
N PHE A 108 1.42 -5.47 -9.53
CA PHE A 108 2.35 -5.70 -8.45
C PHE A 108 3.31 -4.52 -8.39
N SER A 109 3.31 -3.78 -7.29
CA SER A 109 4.25 -2.69 -7.03
C SER A 109 4.86 -2.90 -5.65
N CYS A 110 6.17 -3.08 -5.58
CA CYS A 110 6.88 -3.43 -4.37
C CYS A 110 8.13 -2.56 -4.22
N VAL A 111 8.38 -2.09 -3.00
CA VAL A 111 9.58 -1.36 -2.62
C VAL A 111 10.20 -2.05 -1.41
N ALA A 112 11.49 -2.37 -1.51
CA ALA A 112 12.31 -2.75 -0.37
C ALA A 112 13.31 -1.63 -0.06
N VAL A 113 13.44 -1.31 1.22
CA VAL A 113 14.37 -0.28 1.70
C VAL A 113 15.52 -0.92 2.46
N SER A 114 16.74 -0.65 2.03
CA SER A 114 17.97 -1.06 2.70
C SER A 114 18.88 0.15 2.93
N GLY A 115 19.91 -0.03 3.76
CA GLY A 115 20.79 1.07 4.19
C GLY A 115 20.40 1.66 5.55
N ASP A 116 20.88 2.88 5.79
CA ASP A 116 20.80 3.61 7.05
C ASP A 116 20.32 5.06 6.85
N ASP A 117 20.34 5.86 7.93
CA ASP A 117 19.83 7.23 7.97
C ASP A 117 20.59 8.21 7.04
N SER A 118 21.75 7.81 6.49
CA SER A 118 22.58 8.64 5.62
C SER A 118 22.45 8.31 4.15
N GLU A 119 22.41 7.01 3.82
CA GLU A 119 22.25 6.49 2.47
C GLU A 119 21.32 5.29 2.49
N ILE A 120 20.30 5.36 1.65
CA ILE A 120 19.37 4.25 1.44
C ILE A 120 19.46 3.74 0.01
N ALA A 121 19.18 2.46 -0.16
CA ALA A 121 18.90 1.87 -1.46
C ALA A 121 17.43 1.41 -1.49
N LEU A 122 16.70 1.90 -2.50
CA LEU A 122 15.36 1.47 -2.84
C LEU A 122 15.44 0.42 -3.94
N THR A 123 15.01 -0.80 -3.66
CA THR A 123 14.79 -1.81 -4.69
C THR A 123 13.33 -1.82 -5.07
N VAL A 124 13.03 -1.51 -6.33
CA VAL A 124 11.67 -1.33 -6.84
C VAL A 124 11.35 -2.41 -7.86
N ALA A 125 10.27 -3.14 -7.62
CA ALA A 125 9.72 -4.12 -8.54
C ALA A 125 8.31 -3.71 -8.94
N HIS A 126 8.04 -3.61 -10.25
CA HIS A 126 6.77 -3.11 -10.74
C HIS A 126 6.25 -3.85 -11.99
N GLY A 127 4.94 -4.14 -12.01
CA GLY A 127 4.20 -4.67 -13.15
C GLY A 127 2.72 -4.28 -13.11
N GLY A 128 2.19 -3.81 -14.24
CA GLY A 128 0.82 -3.28 -14.33
C GLY A 128 0.79 -1.75 -14.39
N ASP A 129 -0.28 -1.15 -13.85
CA ASP A 129 -0.58 0.29 -13.97
C ASP A 129 -0.78 1.03 -12.65
N SER A 130 -0.59 0.35 -11.52
CA SER A 130 -0.19 0.98 -10.25
C SER A 130 1.14 1.73 -10.43
N ALA A 131 1.55 2.55 -9.46
CA ALA A 131 2.79 3.30 -9.56
C ALA A 131 3.58 3.31 -8.26
N VAL A 132 4.91 3.38 -8.42
CA VAL A 132 5.86 3.76 -7.38
C VAL A 132 6.52 5.06 -7.80
N THR A 133 6.46 6.07 -6.93
CA THR A 133 7.07 7.38 -7.13
C THR A 133 7.99 7.70 -5.96
N ALA A 134 9.24 8.08 -6.23
CA ALA A 134 10.12 8.71 -5.27
C ALA A 134 10.22 10.20 -5.61
N MET A 135 9.96 11.06 -4.63
CA MET A 135 10.03 12.51 -4.79
C MET A 135 10.84 13.18 -3.68
N ASP A 136 11.45 14.31 -3.99
CA ASP A 136 12.02 15.19 -2.99
C ASP A 136 10.89 15.82 -2.16
N SER A 137 10.96 15.67 -0.85
CA SER A 137 9.90 16.07 0.08
C SER A 137 9.86 17.58 0.35
N VAL A 138 10.84 18.34 -0.15
CA VAL A 138 10.98 19.78 0.00
C VAL A 138 10.67 20.50 -1.31
N SER A 139 11.31 20.11 -2.41
CA SER A 139 11.11 20.74 -3.73
C SER A 139 9.89 20.21 -4.46
N GLY A 140 9.49 18.96 -4.19
CA GLY A 140 8.44 18.28 -4.93
C GLY A 140 8.88 17.62 -6.23
N ASP A 141 10.19 17.67 -6.52
CA ASP A 141 10.74 17.09 -7.75
C ASP A 141 10.62 15.57 -7.71
N ILE A 142 10.18 14.99 -8.83
CA ILE A 142 10.14 13.53 -8.99
C ILE A 142 11.56 13.06 -9.26
N LEU A 143 12.12 12.30 -8.32
CA LEU A 143 13.44 11.67 -8.43
C LEU A 143 13.38 10.42 -9.31
N PHE A 144 12.28 9.68 -9.20
CA PHE A 144 12.01 8.48 -9.98
C PHE A 144 10.51 8.16 -9.96
N GLN A 145 9.99 7.60 -11.05
CA GLN A 145 8.64 7.05 -11.12
C GLN A 145 8.61 5.85 -12.06
N THR A 146 7.91 4.79 -11.66
CA THR A 146 7.69 3.62 -12.52
C THR A 146 6.75 3.96 -13.66
N GLU A 147 7.07 3.46 -14.86
CA GLU A 147 6.16 3.53 -16.00
C GLU A 147 5.14 2.39 -15.96
N ARG A 148 3.89 2.72 -16.30
CA ARG A 148 2.83 1.73 -16.48
C ARG A 148 3.19 0.78 -17.61
N ASN A 149 2.89 -0.49 -17.43
CA ASN A 149 3.15 -1.53 -18.42
C ASN A 149 2.09 -2.62 -18.37
N MET A 150 2.05 -3.46 -19.40
CA MET A 150 1.06 -4.54 -19.48
C MET A 150 1.51 -5.84 -18.76
N VAL A 151 2.47 -5.75 -17.84
CA VAL A 151 3.11 -6.88 -17.14
C VAL A 151 2.34 -7.23 -15.85
N PHE A 152 1.04 -7.42 -15.99
CA PHE A 152 0.18 -7.87 -14.89
C PHE A 152 0.53 -9.31 -14.52
N ALA A 153 0.63 -9.60 -13.23
CA ALA A 153 0.74 -10.97 -12.76
C ALA A 153 -0.49 -11.77 -13.20
N GLY A 154 -0.29 -13.02 -13.61
CA GLY A 154 -1.32 -13.86 -14.22
C GLY A 154 -1.49 -13.59 -15.71
N ARG A 155 -1.25 -12.38 -16.22
CA ARG A 155 -1.14 -12.16 -17.67
C ARG A 155 0.26 -12.48 -18.19
N SER A 156 1.27 -12.02 -17.46
CA SER A 156 2.68 -12.27 -17.74
C SER A 156 3.22 -13.33 -16.79
N LEU A 157 4.11 -14.17 -17.30
CA LEU A 157 4.77 -15.22 -16.51
C LEU A 157 5.83 -14.66 -15.57
N GLU A 158 6.40 -13.51 -15.91
CA GLU A 158 7.53 -12.91 -15.22
C GLU A 158 7.34 -11.39 -15.12
N ILE A 159 7.94 -10.81 -14.08
CA ILE A 159 8.20 -9.39 -14.00
C ILE A 159 9.37 -9.03 -14.92
N VAL A 160 9.25 -7.90 -15.62
CA VAL A 160 10.24 -7.52 -16.65
C VAL A 160 11.51 -6.98 -16.02
N ASP A 161 11.38 -6.08 -15.04
CA ASP A 161 12.54 -5.46 -14.43
C ASP A 161 12.36 -5.19 -12.94
N VAL A 162 13.49 -5.10 -12.26
CA VAL A 162 13.62 -4.65 -10.87
C VAL A 162 14.77 -3.66 -10.86
N THR A 163 14.53 -2.44 -10.37
CA THR A 163 15.52 -1.37 -10.37
C THR A 163 16.02 -1.09 -8.96
N GLU A 164 17.27 -0.64 -8.84
CA GLU A 164 17.85 -0.15 -7.59
C GLU A 164 18.14 1.35 -7.72
N HIS A 165 17.68 2.13 -6.76
CA HIS A 165 17.91 3.57 -6.68
C HIS A 165 18.59 3.91 -5.36
N ARG A 166 19.79 4.48 -5.43
CA ARG A 166 20.52 4.99 -4.26
C ARG A 166 20.16 6.44 -4.02
N LEU A 167 19.72 6.74 -2.81
CA LEU A 167 19.26 8.06 -2.42
C LEU A 167 20.00 8.50 -1.15
N ALA A 168 20.38 9.77 -1.14
CA ALA A 168 21.03 10.44 -0.02
C ALA A 168 20.32 11.78 0.24
N GLY A 169 20.44 12.30 1.46
CA GLY A 169 19.98 13.67 1.78
C GLY A 169 18.66 13.76 2.56
N GLY A 170 18.10 12.65 3.05
CA GLY A 170 17.03 12.64 4.07
C GLY A 170 15.65 13.18 3.65
N ASN A 171 15.54 13.87 2.51
CA ASN A 171 14.32 14.54 2.07
C ASN A 171 13.61 13.75 0.97
N VAL A 172 13.29 12.48 1.21
CA VAL A 172 12.64 11.63 0.21
C VAL A 172 11.26 11.19 0.72
N ARG A 173 10.28 11.19 -0.18
CA ARG A 173 9.02 10.46 0.01
C ARG A 173 8.85 9.42 -1.08
N VAL A 174 8.58 8.19 -0.67
CA VAL A 174 8.22 7.10 -1.57
C VAL A 174 6.72 6.88 -1.47
N ILE A 175 6.04 6.89 -2.61
CA ILE A 175 4.59 6.77 -2.73
C ILE A 175 4.30 5.57 -3.63
N LEU A 176 3.55 4.60 -3.11
CA LEU A 176 2.93 3.53 -3.89
C LEU A 176 1.45 3.83 -4.01
N HIS A 177 0.85 3.71 -5.18
CA HIS A 177 -0.60 3.87 -5.31
C HIS A 177 -1.20 3.04 -6.46
N SER A 178 -2.47 2.66 -6.32
CA SER A 178 -3.28 2.11 -7.42
C SER A 178 -3.69 3.20 -8.41
N ASP A 179 -4.24 2.83 -9.55
CA ASP A 179 -4.71 3.78 -10.56
C ASP A 179 -5.97 4.54 -10.10
N GLY A 180 -6.80 3.97 -9.23
CA GLY A 180 -7.93 4.66 -8.62
C GLY A 180 -7.51 5.89 -7.79
N PHE A 181 -6.26 5.93 -7.29
CA PHE A 181 -5.72 7.15 -6.68
C PHE A 181 -5.66 8.32 -7.68
N ASP A 182 -5.46 8.08 -8.98
CA ASP A 182 -5.47 9.14 -9.99
C ASP A 182 -6.83 9.83 -10.08
N ASP A 183 -7.93 9.11 -9.86
CA ASP A 183 -9.27 9.69 -9.88
C ASP A 183 -9.48 10.64 -8.70
N LEU A 184 -9.07 10.22 -7.50
CA LEU A 184 -9.05 11.09 -6.32
C LEU A 184 -8.15 12.30 -6.54
N PHE A 185 -6.96 12.11 -7.10
CA PHE A 185 -6.03 13.20 -7.36
C PHE A 185 -6.60 14.22 -8.36
N ARG A 186 -7.15 13.76 -9.50
CA ARG A 186 -7.82 14.62 -10.48
C ARG A 186 -8.97 15.40 -9.87
N PHE A 187 -9.75 14.76 -8.99
CA PHE A 187 -10.82 15.42 -8.26
C PHE A 187 -10.28 16.54 -7.35
N CYS A 188 -9.27 16.23 -6.52
CA CYS A 188 -8.65 17.20 -5.60
C CYS A 188 -8.10 18.43 -6.32
N VAL A 189 -7.40 18.25 -7.44
CA VAL A 189 -6.86 19.36 -8.24
C VAL A 189 -8.00 20.22 -8.81
N ARG A 190 -9.04 19.60 -9.37
CA ARG A 190 -10.20 20.32 -9.92
C ARG A 190 -10.96 21.12 -8.87
N GLN A 191 -10.99 20.63 -7.63
CA GLN A 191 -11.64 21.30 -6.49
C GLN A 191 -10.69 22.23 -5.72
N SER A 192 -9.44 22.40 -6.18
CA SER A 192 -8.41 23.18 -5.48
C SER A 192 -8.17 22.76 -4.03
N VAL A 193 -8.41 21.48 -3.72
CA VAL A 193 -8.06 20.87 -2.42
C VAL A 193 -6.54 20.79 -2.29
N PHE A 194 -5.87 20.48 -3.41
CA PHE A 194 -4.42 20.52 -3.59
C PHE A 194 -4.08 21.18 -4.93
N GLY A 195 -2.98 21.94 -5.00
CA GLY A 195 -2.53 22.58 -6.24
C GLY A 195 -1.86 21.60 -7.21
N SER A 196 -1.16 20.60 -6.67
CA SER A 196 -0.48 19.54 -7.41
C SER A 196 -0.31 18.26 -6.56
N LEU A 197 0.21 17.19 -7.16
CA LEU A 197 0.52 15.92 -6.47
C LEU A 197 1.62 16.16 -5.43
N SER A 198 2.66 16.88 -5.86
CA SER A 198 3.76 17.29 -5.01
C SER A 198 3.28 18.15 -3.84
N ASP A 199 2.34 19.08 -4.05
CA ASP A 199 1.81 19.92 -2.96
C ASP A 199 1.14 19.08 -1.86
N ALA A 200 0.34 18.08 -2.26
CA ALA A 200 -0.34 17.19 -1.32
C ALA A 200 0.68 16.43 -0.46
N PHE A 201 1.77 15.97 -1.07
CA PHE A 201 2.80 15.20 -0.39
C PHE A 201 3.92 16.03 0.20
N ILE A 202 4.09 17.33 -0.07
CA ILE A 202 5.06 18.17 0.67
C ILE A 202 4.44 18.62 1.99
N THR A 203 3.17 19.03 1.96
CA THR A 203 2.53 19.75 3.07
C THR A 203 2.08 18.86 4.22
N LEU A 204 1.70 17.61 3.93
CA LEU A 204 1.18 16.70 4.95
C LEU A 204 2.31 15.92 5.62
N PRO A 205 2.31 15.75 6.95
CA PRO A 205 3.14 14.73 7.59
C PRO A 205 2.85 13.35 6.99
N VAL A 206 3.88 12.53 6.77
CA VAL A 206 3.75 11.23 6.08
C VAL A 206 2.71 10.33 6.76
N ASP A 207 2.71 10.28 8.08
CA ASP A 207 1.81 9.50 8.93
C ASP A 207 0.36 10.00 8.97
N CYS A 208 0.10 11.19 8.40
CA CYS A 208 -1.23 11.79 8.33
C CYS A 208 -1.90 11.63 6.96
N VAL A 209 -1.18 11.14 5.93
CA VAL A 209 -1.69 11.09 4.56
C VAL A 209 -2.95 10.24 4.47
N GLY A 210 -2.95 9.01 5.00
CA GLY A 210 -4.11 8.13 4.91
C GLY A 210 -5.36 8.74 5.56
N ASP A 211 -5.21 9.35 6.74
CA ASP A 211 -6.31 10.03 7.43
C ASP A 211 -6.84 11.21 6.60
N ARG A 212 -5.96 11.96 5.94
CA ARG A 212 -6.35 13.06 5.06
C ARG A 212 -7.12 12.56 3.83
N LEU A 213 -6.67 11.48 3.19
CA LEU A 213 -7.38 10.87 2.06
C LEU A 213 -8.78 10.40 2.50
N HIS A 214 -8.87 9.72 3.65
CA HIS A 214 -10.16 9.32 4.23
C HIS A 214 -11.10 10.50 4.48
N HIS A 215 -10.57 11.60 5.03
CA HIS A 215 -11.35 12.80 5.28
C HIS A 215 -11.88 13.43 3.99
N VAL A 216 -11.03 13.57 2.96
CA VAL A 216 -11.42 14.13 1.65
C VAL A 216 -12.50 13.27 0.99
N LEU A 217 -12.34 11.94 1.01
CA LEU A 217 -13.35 11.01 0.47
C LEU A 217 -14.68 11.11 1.23
N GLY A 218 -14.64 11.24 2.56
CA GLY A 218 -15.83 11.41 3.38
C GLY A 218 -16.55 12.74 3.16
N GLU A 219 -15.82 13.85 3.13
CA GLU A 219 -16.36 15.21 2.91
C GLU A 219 -17.01 15.34 1.53
N HIS A 220 -16.50 14.59 0.54
CA HIS A 220 -16.95 14.63 -0.84
C HIS A 220 -17.68 13.36 -1.28
N ALA A 221 -18.19 12.58 -0.32
CA ALA A 221 -18.96 11.38 -0.61
C ALA A 221 -20.12 11.69 -1.57
N GLY A 222 -20.19 10.94 -2.67
CA GLY A 222 -21.21 11.10 -3.72
C GLY A 222 -21.00 12.28 -4.67
N ARG A 223 -19.88 13.02 -4.57
CA ARG A 223 -19.56 14.12 -5.49
C ARG A 223 -18.76 13.70 -6.72
N PHE A 224 -18.13 12.53 -6.67
CA PHE A 224 -17.39 11.95 -7.80
C PHE A 224 -17.38 10.43 -7.69
N GLU A 225 -17.13 9.78 -8.82
CA GLU A 225 -16.90 8.34 -8.90
C GLU A 225 -15.40 8.07 -8.85
N HIS A 226 -15.02 6.99 -8.19
CA HIS A 226 -13.65 6.51 -8.14
C HIS A 226 -13.62 4.99 -8.08
N ASP A 227 -12.56 4.39 -8.63
CA ASP A 227 -12.29 2.97 -8.41
C ASP A 227 -11.81 2.70 -6.98
N ASP A 228 -11.44 1.45 -6.67
CA ASP A 228 -10.70 1.14 -5.46
C ASP A 228 -9.44 2.02 -5.39
N ILE A 229 -9.17 2.60 -4.21
CA ILE A 229 -8.02 3.47 -3.98
C ILE A 229 -7.15 2.81 -2.93
N ALA A 230 -5.89 2.60 -3.27
CA ALA A 230 -4.85 2.19 -2.34
C ALA A 230 -3.66 3.12 -2.46
N CYS A 231 -3.08 3.47 -1.32
CA CYS A 231 -1.90 4.30 -1.25
C CYS A 231 -1.04 3.91 -0.05
N ILE A 232 0.28 3.90 -0.24
CA ILE A 232 1.29 3.87 0.82
C ILE A 232 2.23 5.06 0.60
N VAL A 233 2.50 5.83 1.64
CA VAL A 233 3.51 6.89 1.65
C VAL A 233 4.52 6.61 2.75
N ILE A 234 5.79 6.76 2.40
CA ILE A 234 6.93 6.35 3.22
C ILE A 234 7.95 7.49 3.24
N ASP A 235 8.46 7.84 4.41
CA ASP A 235 9.76 8.47 4.60
C ASP A 235 10.78 7.36 4.88
N PRO A 236 11.57 6.96 3.87
CA PRO A 236 12.43 5.79 3.97
C PRO A 236 13.59 5.97 4.96
N PHE A 237 13.96 7.21 5.31
CA PHE A 237 15.03 7.51 6.26
C PHE A 237 14.56 7.46 7.72
N ARG A 238 13.24 7.40 7.95
CA ARG A 238 12.64 7.32 9.29
C ARG A 238 12.04 5.95 9.59
N LEU A 239 12.18 5.01 8.67
CA LEU A 239 11.65 3.66 8.82
C LEU A 239 12.36 2.94 9.98
N PRO A 240 11.62 2.52 11.00
CA PRO A 240 12.21 1.77 12.09
C PRO A 240 12.47 0.33 11.65
N CYS A 241 13.58 -0.25 12.09
CA CYS A 241 13.76 -1.70 12.06
C CYS A 241 13.07 -2.27 13.31
N ILE A 242 11.86 -2.81 13.13
CA ILE A 242 11.08 -3.38 14.23
C ILE A 242 10.96 -4.88 13.97
N GLU A 243 11.23 -5.70 14.99
CA GLU A 243 10.80 -7.10 15.02
C GLU A 243 9.27 -7.13 15.16
N SER A 244 8.57 -6.82 14.07
CA SER A 244 7.12 -6.69 14.06
C SER A 244 6.46 -7.57 13.02
N SER A 245 5.19 -7.85 13.29
CA SER A 245 4.29 -8.59 12.43
C SER A 245 4.10 -7.90 11.09
N ARG A 246 3.90 -8.72 10.06
CA ARG A 246 3.56 -8.26 8.71
C ARG A 246 2.05 -8.01 8.65
N VAL A 247 1.63 -7.02 7.89
CA VAL A 247 0.21 -6.64 7.79
C VAL A 247 -0.24 -6.65 6.35
N LEU A 248 -1.40 -7.27 6.10
CA LEU A 248 -2.12 -7.21 4.83
C LEU A 248 -3.46 -6.50 5.03
N ILE A 249 -3.79 -5.54 4.17
CA ILE A 249 -5.07 -4.80 4.21
C ILE A 249 -5.68 -4.83 2.81
N GLY A 250 -6.96 -5.21 2.66
CA GLY A 250 -7.64 -5.22 1.36
C GLY A 250 -7.65 -6.59 0.66
N GLY A 251 -7.87 -6.61 -0.66
CA GLY A 251 -8.00 -7.79 -1.50
C GLY A 251 -9.14 -8.68 -1.02
N THR A 252 -10.30 -8.06 -0.81
CA THR A 252 -11.43 -8.62 -0.08
C THR A 252 -12.51 -9.11 -1.04
N GLN A 253 -13.27 -10.10 -0.61
CA GLN A 253 -14.43 -10.61 -1.32
C GLN A 253 -15.69 -9.78 -1.03
N PRO A 254 -16.73 -9.88 -1.88
CA PRO A 254 -18.02 -9.22 -1.67
C PRO A 254 -18.62 -9.34 -0.25
N HIS A 255 -18.54 -10.53 0.35
CA HIS A 255 -19.12 -10.78 1.67
C HIS A 255 -18.31 -10.15 2.81
N GLU A 256 -17.00 -9.97 2.62
CA GLU A 256 -16.10 -9.28 3.55
C GLU A 256 -16.34 -7.76 3.46
N GLU A 257 -16.52 -7.21 2.26
CA GLU A 257 -16.91 -5.80 2.08
C GLU A 257 -18.29 -5.50 2.67
N MET A 258 -19.24 -6.44 2.56
CA MET A 258 -20.54 -6.32 3.21
C MET A 258 -20.39 -6.27 4.74
N HIS A 259 -19.57 -7.16 5.31
CA HIS A 259 -19.29 -7.17 6.75
C HIS A 259 -18.61 -5.90 7.22
N TYR A 260 -17.58 -5.44 6.49
CA TYR A 260 -16.86 -4.21 6.78
C TYR A 260 -17.81 -3.01 6.84
N ARG A 261 -18.68 -2.85 5.84
CA ARG A 261 -19.68 -1.77 5.79
C ARG A 261 -20.72 -1.86 6.91
N ALA A 262 -21.19 -3.06 7.24
CA ALA A 262 -22.13 -3.26 8.34
C ALA A 262 -21.50 -2.96 9.71
N GLY A 263 -20.23 -3.34 9.90
CA GLY A 263 -19.48 -3.13 11.15
C GLY A 263 -19.09 -1.68 11.40
N ASN A 264 -18.85 -0.90 10.33
CA ASN A 264 -18.46 0.51 10.43
C ASN A 264 -19.58 1.45 10.88
N GLY A 265 -20.85 1.03 10.80
CA GLY A 265 -21.99 1.87 11.19
C GLY A 265 -22.07 2.22 12.68
N ASN A 266 -21.32 1.53 13.54
CA ASN A 266 -21.46 1.63 14.99
C ASN A 266 -20.38 2.51 15.68
N GLY A 267 -19.39 3.04 14.96
CA GLY A 267 -18.36 3.97 15.48
C GLY A 267 -17.37 3.39 16.51
N LEU A 268 -17.67 2.25 17.13
CA LEU A 268 -16.85 1.59 18.16
C LEU A 268 -15.47 1.13 17.67
N SER A 269 -15.31 0.98 16.36
CA SER A 269 -14.08 0.57 15.67
C SER A 269 -13.23 1.74 15.19
N ASP A 270 -13.72 2.98 15.21
CA ASP A 270 -12.97 4.17 14.75
C ASP A 270 -12.01 4.66 15.84
N ARG A 271 -10.89 3.96 15.97
CA ARG A 271 -9.82 4.30 16.87
C ARG A 271 -8.50 3.72 16.38
N TRP A 272 -7.42 4.41 16.73
CA TRP A 272 -6.07 3.90 16.54
C TRP A 272 -5.74 2.84 17.58
N LEU A 273 -5.29 1.68 17.12
CA LEU A 273 -4.83 0.58 17.95
C LEU A 273 -3.35 0.34 17.69
N SER A 274 -2.53 0.47 18.74
CA SER A 274 -1.11 0.12 18.70
C SER A 274 -0.88 -1.37 18.51
N GLN A 275 0.29 -1.72 17.97
CA GLN A 275 0.72 -3.09 17.68
C GLN A 275 0.52 -4.06 18.86
N GLU A 276 0.82 -3.64 20.08
CA GLU A 276 0.67 -4.44 21.31
C GLU A 276 -0.76 -4.98 21.51
N ARG A 277 -1.75 -4.32 20.92
CA ARG A 277 -3.18 -4.66 21.06
C ARG A 277 -3.71 -5.52 19.91
N TRP A 278 -2.96 -5.68 18.82
CA TRP A 278 -3.47 -6.33 17.60
C TRP A 278 -3.82 -7.79 17.82
N ALA A 279 -3.01 -8.54 18.58
CA ALA A 279 -3.28 -9.95 18.87
C ALA A 279 -4.64 -10.17 19.55
N ALA A 280 -5.06 -9.24 20.42
CA ALA A 280 -6.34 -9.31 21.13
C ALA A 280 -7.56 -9.01 20.24
N VAL A 281 -7.35 -8.46 19.05
CA VAL A 281 -8.42 -8.08 18.10
C VAL A 281 -8.24 -8.70 16.71
N ALA A 282 -7.37 -9.69 16.55
CA ALA A 282 -7.02 -10.29 15.26
C ALA A 282 -8.25 -10.82 14.51
N ASP A 283 -9.19 -11.47 15.20
CA ASP A 283 -10.45 -11.96 14.59
C ASP A 283 -11.33 -10.81 14.08
N ALA A 284 -11.31 -9.67 14.76
CA ALA A 284 -12.05 -8.48 14.32
C ALA A 284 -11.37 -7.84 13.11
N PHE A 285 -10.03 -7.78 13.10
CA PHE A 285 -9.26 -7.32 11.95
C PHE A 285 -9.54 -8.19 10.72
N LEU A 286 -9.55 -9.51 10.86
CA LEU A 286 -9.81 -10.44 9.76
C LEU A 286 -11.17 -10.16 9.11
N LYS A 287 -12.21 -9.95 9.91
CA LYS A 287 -13.56 -9.59 9.41
C LYS A 287 -13.62 -8.24 8.69
N LEU A 288 -12.64 -7.37 8.95
CA LEU A 288 -12.52 -6.06 8.33
C LEU A 288 -11.52 -6.06 7.16
N GLY A 289 -11.03 -7.24 6.73
CA GLY A 289 -10.09 -7.37 5.62
C GLY A 289 -8.66 -7.01 6.01
N ILE A 290 -8.28 -7.18 7.28
CA ILE A 290 -6.93 -6.92 7.81
C ILE A 290 -6.37 -8.23 8.37
N THR A 291 -5.16 -8.59 7.97
CA THR A 291 -4.47 -9.80 8.47
C THR A 291 -3.12 -9.42 9.05
N ILE A 292 -2.84 -9.95 10.24
CA ILE A 292 -1.55 -9.83 10.93
C ILE A 292 -0.84 -11.19 10.80
N GLN A 293 0.40 -11.20 10.30
CA GLN A 293 1.22 -12.40 10.03
C GLN A 293 2.56 -12.37 10.77
#